data_AF-A0A1N6KSI8-F1
#
_entry.id   AF-A0A1N6KSI8-F1
#
_cell.length_a   1.000
_cell.length_b   1.000
_cell.length_c   1.000
_cell.angle_alpha   90.00
_cell.angle_beta   90.00
_cell.angle_gamma   90.00
#
_symmetry.space_group_name_H-M   'P 1'
#
loop_
_entity.id
_entity.type
_entity.pdbx_description
1 polymer ?
#
loop_
_entity_poly.entity_id
_entity_poly.type
_entity_poly.pdbx_seq_one_letter_code
_entity_poly.pdbx_strand_id
1 'polypeptide(L)' 'MSKPQPTTPPDFEHPQPVTHSDNEKSKLPERHDETRKQSPADRPGKKPGEGEPSVS' A
#
# COMPACT_ATOMS: atom_id res chain seq x y z
N MET A 1 1.13 -0.65 -29.29
CA MET A 1 2.41 -0.38 -29.97
C MET A 1 3.44 -0.08 -28.88
N SER A 2 4.43 -0.96 -28.68
CA SER A 2 5.52 -0.71 -27.72
C SER A 2 6.43 0.38 -28.25
N LYS A 3 6.87 1.31 -27.39
CA LYS A 3 7.86 2.32 -27.77
C LYS A 3 9.17 1.63 -28.18
N PRO A 4 9.89 2.12 -29.21
CA PRO A 4 11.19 1.58 -29.58
C PRO A 4 12.16 1.76 -28.40
N GLN A 5 12.95 0.72 -28.10
CA GLN A 5 13.98 0.84 -27.08
C GLN A 5 15.13 1.71 -27.62
N PRO A 6 15.68 2.64 -26.81
CA PRO A 6 16.80 3.48 -27.23
C PRO A 6 18.06 2.63 -27.43
N THR A 7 18.75 2.87 -28.54
CA THR A 7 19.98 2.16 -28.95
C THR A 7 21.27 2.78 -28.39
N THR A 8 21.15 3.79 -27.52
CA THR A 8 22.28 4.48 -26.88
C THR A 8 22.66 3.85 -25.55
N PRO A 9 23.95 3.86 -25.17
CA PRO A 9 24.39 3.36 -23.87
C PRO A 9 23.68 4.13 -22.75
N PRO A 10 23.35 3.46 -21.63
CA PRO A 10 22.63 4.09 -20.53
C PRO A 10 23.45 5.22 -19.92
N ASP A 11 22.85 6.41 -19.86
CA ASP A 11 23.39 7.54 -19.10
C ASP A 11 23.16 7.26 -17.61
N PHE A 12 24.24 6.95 -16.89
CA PHE A 12 24.20 6.62 -15.46
C PHE A 12 24.12 7.85 -14.56
N GLU A 13 24.55 9.02 -15.05
CA GLU A 13 24.49 10.26 -14.30
C GLU A 13 23.05 10.80 -14.31
N HIS A 14 22.35 10.65 -15.44
CA HIS A 14 21.00 11.16 -15.64
C HIS A 14 20.08 10.04 -16.18
N PRO A 15 19.80 9.01 -15.35
CA PRO A 15 19.04 7.86 -15.80
C PRO A 15 17.63 8.28 -16.24
N GLN A 16 17.20 7.74 -17.38
CA GLN A 16 15.86 8.00 -17.88
C GLN A 16 14.82 7.42 -16.91
N PRO A 17 13.73 8.15 -16.61
CA PRO A 17 12.66 7.65 -15.77
C PRO A 17 12.00 6.43 -16.43
N VAL A 18 11.78 5.39 -15.64
CA VAL A 18 11.16 4.15 -16.10
C VAL A 18 9.66 4.37 -16.32
N THR A 19 9.14 3.91 -17.46
CA THR A 19 7.70 3.96 -17.75
C THR A 19 7.03 2.67 -17.30
N HIS A 20 6.05 2.77 -16.40
CA HIS A 20 5.18 1.66 -16.02
C HIS A 20 3.97 1.57 -16.96
N SER A 21 3.32 0.39 -17.04
CA SER A 21 2.12 0.19 -17.84
C SER A 21 0.89 0.21 -16.96
N ASP A 22 0.18 1.34 -16.94
CA ASP A 22 -1.05 1.53 -16.15
C ASP A 22 -2.28 0.96 -16.87
N ASN A 23 -2.21 -0.31 -17.27
CA ASN A 23 -3.31 -1.03 -17.91
C ASN A 23 -4.14 -1.83 -16.88
N GLU A 24 -5.19 -2.52 -17.33
CA GLU A 24 -6.07 -3.35 -16.47
C GLU A 24 -5.31 -4.34 -15.57
N LYS A 25 -4.15 -4.86 -16.01
CA LYS A 25 -3.32 -5.80 -15.23
C LYS A 25 -2.51 -5.12 -14.12
N SER A 26 -2.39 -3.80 -14.15
CA SER A 26 -1.73 -3.00 -13.11
C SER A 26 -2.70 -2.43 -12.08
N LYS A 27 -4.01 -2.66 -12.24
CA LYS A 27 -5.00 -2.25 -11.24
C LYS A 27 -4.75 -3.00 -9.94
N LEU A 28 -4.71 -2.25 -8.84
CA LEU A 28 -4.73 -2.85 -7.52
C LEU A 28 -6.04 -3.64 -7.34
N PRO A 29 -6.03 -4.77 -6.63
CA PRO A 29 -7.24 -5.51 -6.31
C PRO A 29 -8.26 -4.63 -5.58
N GLU A 30 -9.54 -4.99 -5.70
CA GLU A 30 -10.61 -4.36 -4.94
C GLU A 30 -10.29 -4.44 -3.45
N ARG A 31 -10.34 -3.28 -2.78
CA ARG A 31 -10.10 -3.21 -1.35
C ARG A 31 -11.45 -3.28 -0.66
N HIS A 32 -11.75 -4.39 0.01
CA HIS A 32 -12.94 -4.52 0.87
C HIS A 32 -12.79 -3.71 2.16
N ASP A 33 -12.68 -2.38 2.02
CA ASP A 33 -12.46 -1.42 3.08
C ASP A 33 -13.76 -1.09 3.85
N GLU A 34 -14.88 -1.74 3.52
CA GLU A 34 -16.16 -1.58 4.21
C GLU A 34 -16.06 -1.85 5.71
N THR A 35 -15.23 -2.83 6.11
CA THR A 35 -14.97 -3.16 7.52
C THR A 35 -13.78 -2.39 8.12
N ARG A 36 -12.95 -1.74 7.30
CA ARG A 36 -11.83 -0.89 7.75
C ARG A 36 -12.26 0.48 8.27
N LYS A 37 -13.56 0.81 8.19
CA LYS A 37 -14.11 2.00 8.87
C LYS A 37 -14.14 1.83 10.39
N GLN A 38 -13.95 0.61 10.90
CA GLN A 38 -13.88 0.37 12.32
C GLN A 38 -12.45 0.69 12.81
N SER A 39 -12.34 1.74 13.62
CA SER A 39 -11.12 2.00 14.39
C SER A 39 -10.90 0.84 15.37
N PRO A 40 -9.64 0.48 15.72
CA PRO A 40 -9.36 -0.49 16.77
C PRO A 40 -10.02 -0.16 18.13
N ALA A 41 -10.40 1.11 18.33
CA ALA A 41 -11.17 1.59 19.48
C ALA A 41 -12.69 1.30 19.40
N ASP A 42 -13.27 1.05 18.23
CA ASP A 42 -14.71 0.74 18.08
C ASP A 42 -15.04 -0.67 18.55
N ARG A 43 -14.04 -1.56 18.50
CA ARG A 43 -14.11 -2.93 19.02
C ARG A 43 -12.82 -3.23 19.80
N PRO A 44 -12.65 -2.65 20.99
CA PRO A 44 -11.49 -2.94 21.81
C PRO A 44 -11.46 -4.44 22.12
N GLY A 45 -10.33 -5.09 21.85
CA GLY A 45 -10.17 -6.55 22.03
C GLY A 45 -10.09 -7.00 23.49
N LYS A 46 -10.28 -6.09 24.44
CA LYS A 46 -10.21 -6.30 25.89
C LYS A 46 -11.40 -5.60 26.55
N LYS A 47 -11.96 -6.24 27.57
CA LYS A 47 -13.02 -5.62 28.38
C LYS A 47 -12.40 -4.54 29.28
N PRO A 48 -13.16 -3.49 29.65
CA PRO A 48 -12.74 -2.59 30.73
C PRO A 48 -12.38 -3.41 31.98
N GLY A 49 -11.20 -3.17 32.55
CA GLY A 49 -10.65 -3.92 33.69
C GLY A 49 -9.77 -5.13 33.33
N GLU A 50 -9.72 -5.59 32.06
CA GLU A 50 -8.73 -6.59 31.63
C GLU A 50 -7.40 -5.91 31.30
N GLY A 51 -6.47 -5.90 32.26
CA GLY A 51 -5.11 -5.35 32.08
C GLY A 51 -4.83 -4.10 32.90
N GLU A 52 -5.81 -3.60 33.66
CA GLU A 52 -5.56 -2.58 34.67
C GLU A 52 -4.85 -3.24 35.87
N PRO A 53 -3.69 -2.72 36.32
CA PRO A 53 -3.02 -3.24 37.50
C PRO A 53 -3.90 -3.01 38.74
N SER A 54 -4.01 -4.02 39.62
CA SER A 54 -4.70 -3.86 40.90
C SER A 54 -4.02 -2.79 41.73
N VAL A 55 -4.77 -1.75 42.08
CA VAL A 55 -4.36 -0.76 43.08
C VAL A 55 -4.84 -1.24 44.44
N SER A 56 -3.89 -1.55 45.32
CA SER A 56 -4.10 -1.86 46.74
C SER A 56 -4.06 -0.60 47.59
#